data_AF-A0A2N5ZTG1-F1
#
_entry.id   AF-A0A2N5ZTG1-F1
#
_cell.length_a   1.000
_cell.length_b   1.000
_cell.length_c   1.000
_cell.angle_alpha   90.00
_cell.angle_beta   90.00
_cell.angle_gamma   90.00
#
_symmetry.space_group_name_H-M   'P 1'
#
loop_
_entity.id
_entity.type
_entity.pdbx_description
1 polymer ?
#
loop_
_entity_poly.entity_id
_entity_poly.type
_entity_poly.pdbx_seq_one_letter_code
_entity_poly.pdbx_strand_id
1 'polypeptide(L)'
;MKKLLNQIGLLMLALMALILIGCSDEDDPLPENPSDMPYSIVIDPTNFLSQNINGNLYFPINQGTTYIFVGENEDGEVVRVEEEHTLETKLILGVTCVVIHAREYENGELVEDTYDWYAQDIEGNIWYFG
;
A
#
# COMPACT_ATOMS: atom_id res chain seq x y z
N MET A 1 55.81 12.73 23.03
CA MET A 1 55.36 12.06 21.78
C MET A 1 54.80 10.65 22.01
N LYS A 2 55.50 9.73 22.70
CA LYS A 2 55.00 8.36 22.98
C LYS A 2 53.66 8.29 23.75
N LYS A 3 53.42 9.18 24.73
CA LYS A 3 52.13 9.25 25.47
C LYS A 3 50.94 9.71 24.61
N LEU A 4 51.18 10.59 23.63
CA LEU A 4 50.14 11.11 22.73
C LEU A 4 49.77 10.06 21.67
N LEU A 5 50.76 9.33 21.14
CA LEU A 5 50.53 8.19 20.24
C LEU A 5 49.76 7.05 20.93
N ASN A 6 50.06 6.74 22.20
CA ASN A 6 49.33 5.70 22.95
C ASN A 6 47.88 6.10 23.26
N GLN A 7 47.60 7.38 23.54
CA GLN A 7 46.22 7.83 23.76
C GLN A 7 45.39 7.84 22.47
N ILE A 8 45.99 8.20 21.34
CA ILE A 8 45.32 8.12 20.02
C ILE A 8 45.09 6.65 19.63
N GLY A 9 46.04 5.76 19.90
CA GLY A 9 45.87 4.31 19.69
C GLY A 9 44.78 3.69 20.56
N LEU A 10 44.66 4.13 21.82
CA LEU A 10 43.62 3.67 22.74
C LEU A 10 42.22 4.21 22.37
N LEU A 11 42.14 5.46 21.87
CA LEU A 11 40.88 6.04 21.37
C LEU A 11 40.41 5.37 20.07
N MET A 12 41.33 5.02 19.15
CA MET A 12 40.95 4.32 17.92
C MET A 12 40.49 2.88 18.20
N LEU A 13 41.11 2.16 19.14
CA LEU A 13 40.65 0.82 19.54
C LEU A 13 39.26 0.86 20.20
N ALA A 14 38.97 1.87 21.02
CA ALA A 14 37.65 2.04 21.65
C ALA A 14 36.56 2.41 20.62
N LEU A 15 36.90 3.23 19.62
CA LEU A 15 35.96 3.59 18.54
C LEU A 15 35.66 2.39 17.61
N MET A 16 36.65 1.52 17.37
CA MET A 16 36.48 0.28 16.58
C MET A 16 35.64 -0.77 17.31
N ALA A 17 35.72 -0.83 18.65
CA ALA A 17 34.90 -1.72 19.47
C ALA A 17 33.42 -1.26 19.56
N LEU A 18 33.14 0.04 19.44
CA LEU A 18 31.77 0.57 19.37
C LEU A 18 31.10 0.34 18.01
N ILE A 19 31.87 0.22 16.92
CA ILE A 19 31.35 -0.10 15.59
C ILE A 19 30.94 -1.59 15.48
N LEU A 20 31.49 -2.47 16.33
CA LEU A 20 31.22 -3.91 16.35
C LEU A 20 30.02 -4.31 17.24
N ILE A 21 29.31 -3.36 17.84
CA ILE A 21 28.06 -3.61 18.62
C ILE A 21 26.81 -3.31 17.76
N GLY A 22 26.99 -2.81 16.53
CA GLY A 22 25.90 -2.53 15.59
C GLY A 22 25.59 -3.70 14.67
N CYS A 23 24.99 -4.76 15.22
CA CYS A 23 24.02 -5.67 14.59
C CYS A 23 23.82 -6.83 15.57
N SER A 24 22.77 -6.79 16.39
CA SER A 24 22.21 -8.05 16.88
C SER A 24 21.38 -8.62 15.72
N ASP A 25 21.86 -9.70 15.10
CA ASP A 25 21.09 -10.59 14.21
C ASP A 25 20.01 -11.32 15.03
N GLU A 26 19.13 -10.58 15.70
CA GLU A 26 17.82 -11.10 16.09
C GLU A 26 16.84 -10.69 15.00
N ASP A 27 17.09 -11.21 13.79
CA ASP A 27 16.04 -11.34 12.79
C ASP A 27 15.02 -12.32 13.39
N ASP A 28 14.00 -11.79 14.04
CA ASP A 28 12.81 -12.56 14.40
C ASP A 28 12.36 -13.26 13.11
N PRO A 29 12.37 -14.60 13.04
CA PRO A 29 12.13 -15.29 11.79
C PRO A 29 10.74 -14.90 11.31
N LEU A 30 10.67 -14.23 10.16
CA LEU A 30 9.40 -13.98 9.51
C LEU A 30 8.67 -15.33 9.38
N PRO A 31 7.36 -15.37 9.70
CA PRO A 31 6.63 -16.61 9.58
C PRO A 31 6.70 -17.12 8.14
N GLU A 32 6.84 -18.43 7.99
CA GLU A 32 6.89 -19.10 6.69
C GLU A 32 5.67 -18.74 5.84
N ASN A 33 4.52 -18.55 6.49
CA ASN A 33 3.33 -17.98 5.90
C ASN A 33 3.19 -16.49 6.30
N PRO A 34 3.26 -15.54 5.35
CA PRO A 34 3.04 -14.12 5.61
C PRO A 34 1.69 -13.81 6.27
N SER A 35 0.67 -14.67 6.12
CA SER A 35 -0.62 -14.52 6.81
C SER A 35 -0.55 -14.77 8.32
N ASP A 36 0.48 -15.45 8.79
CA ASP A 36 0.71 -15.68 10.22
C ASP A 36 1.48 -14.52 10.87
N MET A 37 1.88 -13.49 10.10
CA MET A 37 2.38 -12.27 10.69
C MET A 37 1.28 -11.66 11.57
N PRO A 38 1.61 -11.15 12.76
CA PRO A 38 0.66 -10.42 13.58
C PRO A 38 0.21 -9.16 12.82
N TYR A 39 -0.92 -9.27 12.12
CA TYR A 39 -1.53 -8.16 11.41
C TYR A 39 -2.44 -7.40 12.38
N SER A 40 -1.91 -6.33 12.97
CA SER A 40 -2.69 -5.36 13.73
C SER A 40 -2.61 -4.01 13.06
N ILE A 41 -3.47 -3.75 12.08
CA ILE A 41 -3.68 -2.39 11.56
C ILE A 41 -4.78 -1.72 12.39
N VAL A 42 -4.43 -0.58 12.97
CA VAL A 42 -5.39 0.31 13.61
C VAL A 42 -5.77 1.38 12.59
N ILE A 43 -7.01 1.36 12.13
CA ILE A 43 -7.58 2.41 11.28
C ILE A 43 -8.04 3.55 12.17
N ASP A 44 -7.40 4.71 12.04
CA ASP A 44 -7.89 5.97 12.59
C ASP A 44 -8.59 6.75 11.47
N PRO A 45 -9.93 6.89 11.50
CA PRO A 45 -10.65 7.62 10.46
C PRO A 45 -10.22 9.08 10.28
N THR A 46 -9.59 9.69 11.28
CA THR A 46 -9.13 11.09 11.20
C THR A 46 -7.89 11.26 10.30
N ASN A 47 -7.23 10.16 9.92
CA ASN A 47 -6.14 10.17 8.94
C ASN A 47 -6.64 10.16 7.49
N PHE A 48 -7.97 10.11 7.26
CA PHE A 48 -8.56 10.01 5.93
C PHE A 48 -9.36 11.24 5.55
N LEU A 49 -9.36 11.56 4.25
CA LEU A 49 -10.21 12.61 3.71
C LEU A 49 -11.67 12.15 3.73
N SER A 50 -12.57 12.99 4.25
CA SER A 50 -14.02 12.73 4.22
C SER A 50 -14.72 13.35 3.01
N GLN A 51 -14.04 14.25 2.29
CA GLN A 51 -14.54 15.01 1.14
C GLN A 51 -13.37 15.31 0.19
N ASN A 52 -13.68 15.67 -1.06
CA ASN A 52 -12.69 15.98 -2.10
C ASN A 52 -11.67 14.84 -2.31
N ILE A 53 -12.13 13.59 -2.20
CA ILE A 53 -11.33 12.38 -2.48
C ILE A 53 -11.15 12.31 -4.00
N ASN A 54 -9.97 12.71 -4.49
CA ASN A 54 -9.68 12.83 -5.92
C ASN A 54 -8.50 11.98 -6.38
N GLY A 55 -7.93 11.18 -5.48
CA GLY A 55 -6.82 10.29 -5.80
C GLY A 55 -5.47 11.02 -5.85
N ASN A 56 -4.52 10.42 -6.56
CA ASN A 56 -3.20 11.01 -6.81
C ASN A 56 -2.81 10.89 -8.30
N LEU A 57 -1.58 11.30 -8.64
CA LEU A 57 -1.11 11.29 -10.03
C LEU A 57 -1.14 9.90 -10.69
N TYR A 58 -0.97 8.84 -9.91
CA TYR A 58 -0.87 7.47 -10.39
C TYR A 58 -2.21 6.75 -10.34
N PHE A 59 -3.09 7.16 -9.42
CA PHE A 59 -4.44 6.62 -9.29
C PHE A 59 -5.43 7.79 -9.11
N PRO A 60 -5.82 8.47 -10.19
CA PRO A 60 -6.80 9.56 -10.11
C PRO A 60 -8.21 8.99 -9.92
N ILE A 61 -8.95 9.55 -8.96
CA ILE A 61 -10.35 9.17 -8.71
C ILE A 61 -11.25 10.25 -9.31
N ASN A 62 -11.64 10.06 -10.56
CA ASN A 62 -12.53 10.97 -11.27
C ASN A 62 -13.98 10.47 -11.21
N GLN A 63 -14.69 10.83 -10.14
CA GLN A 63 -16.09 10.43 -9.97
C GLN A 63 -16.97 10.85 -11.16
N GLY A 64 -17.88 9.97 -11.57
CA GLY A 64 -18.69 10.07 -12.79
C GLY A 64 -17.98 9.62 -14.07
N THR A 65 -16.78 9.05 -13.98
CA THR A 65 -16.00 8.57 -15.15
C THR A 65 -15.99 7.05 -15.19
N THR A 66 -16.18 6.49 -16.38
CA THR A 66 -15.95 5.06 -16.65
C THR A 66 -14.67 4.90 -17.44
N TYR A 67 -13.74 4.11 -16.91
CA TYR A 67 -12.56 3.65 -17.61
C TYR A 67 -12.84 2.29 -18.23
N ILE A 68 -12.30 2.09 -19.43
CA ILE A 68 -12.43 0.84 -20.18
C ILE A 68 -11.03 0.38 -20.53
N PHE A 69 -10.64 -0.78 -20.00
CA PHE A 69 -9.39 -1.45 -20.29
C PHE A 69 -9.68 -2.67 -21.16
N VAL A 70 -8.88 -2.88 -22.20
CA VAL A 70 -9.02 -4.04 -23.10
C VAL A 70 -7.65 -4.65 -23.33
N GLY A 71 -7.56 -5.96 -23.17
CA GLY A 71 -6.33 -6.73 -23.30
C GLY A 71 -6.61 -8.19 -23.64
N GLU A 72 -5.58 -9.02 -23.45
CA GLU A 72 -5.63 -10.47 -23.66
C GLU A 72 -5.02 -11.14 -22.41
N ASN A 73 -5.66 -12.20 -21.89
CA ASN A 73 -5.10 -12.98 -20.78
C ASN A 73 -4.05 -14.00 -21.27
N GLU A 74 -3.45 -14.75 -20.34
CA GLU A 74 -2.40 -15.74 -20.69
C GLU A 74 -2.91 -16.88 -21.60
N ASP A 75 -4.21 -17.14 -21.59
CA ASP A 75 -4.87 -18.17 -22.39
C ASP A 75 -5.31 -17.68 -23.78
N GLY A 76 -5.10 -16.40 -24.09
CA GLY A 76 -5.41 -15.78 -25.38
C GLY A 76 -6.83 -15.25 -25.49
N GLU A 77 -7.56 -15.13 -24.39
CA GLU A 77 -8.92 -14.63 -24.35
C GLU A 77 -8.95 -13.11 -24.27
N VAL A 78 -9.89 -12.48 -24.98
CA VAL A 78 -10.04 -11.02 -24.93
C VAL A 78 -10.67 -10.64 -23.60
N VAL A 79 -9.93 -9.90 -22.78
CA VAL A 79 -10.40 -9.35 -21.50
C VAL A 79 -10.80 -7.90 -21.68
N ARG A 80 -11.97 -7.54 -21.16
CA ARG A 80 -12.45 -6.16 -21.05
C ARG A 80 -12.83 -5.87 -19.61
N VAL A 81 -12.22 -4.87 -19.01
CA VAL A 81 -12.59 -4.37 -17.67
C VAL A 81 -13.24 -3.00 -17.82
N GLU A 82 -14.43 -2.85 -17.24
CA GLU A 82 -15.13 -1.57 -17.11
C GLU A 82 -15.08 -1.15 -15.64
N GLU A 83 -14.42 -0.03 -15.35
CA GLU A 83 -14.36 0.56 -14.01
C GLU A 83 -15.16 1.86 -13.99
N GLU A 84 -16.34 1.84 -13.36
CA GLU A 84 -17.14 3.03 -13.12
C GLU A 84 -16.80 3.64 -11.76
N HIS A 85 -16.17 4.81 -11.79
CA HIS A 85 -15.94 5.62 -10.60
C HIS A 85 -17.24 6.34 -10.27
N THR A 86 -18.05 5.77 -9.39
CA THR A 86 -19.40 6.29 -9.11
C THR A 86 -19.35 7.62 -8.34
N LEU A 87 -20.51 8.26 -8.19
CA LEU A 87 -20.70 9.40 -7.28
C LEU A 87 -21.00 8.96 -5.84
N GLU A 88 -21.04 7.65 -5.59
CA GLU A 88 -21.43 7.09 -4.30
C GLU A 88 -20.24 6.97 -3.35
N THR A 89 -20.57 6.98 -2.07
CA THR A 89 -19.61 6.71 -1.00
C THR A 89 -20.19 5.72 0.00
N LYS A 90 -19.31 4.98 0.68
CA LYS A 90 -19.67 4.03 1.73
C LYS A 90 -18.78 4.26 2.95
N LEU A 91 -19.36 4.18 4.13
CA LEU A 91 -18.60 4.19 5.38
C LEU A 91 -18.12 2.78 5.71
N ILE A 92 -16.81 2.57 5.71
CA ILE A 92 -16.17 1.32 6.14
C ILE A 92 -15.27 1.63 7.32
N LEU A 93 -15.53 1.01 8.48
CA LEU A 93 -14.77 1.24 9.72
C LEU A 93 -14.67 2.73 10.12
N GLY A 94 -15.66 3.54 9.74
CA GLY A 94 -15.69 4.99 10.01
C GLY A 94 -14.98 5.85 8.96
N VAL A 95 -14.32 5.25 7.97
CA VAL A 95 -13.68 5.94 6.83
C VAL A 95 -14.69 6.10 5.70
N THR A 96 -14.76 7.30 5.11
CA THR A 96 -15.52 7.53 3.88
C THR A 96 -14.73 7.00 2.70
N CYS A 97 -15.26 5.97 2.04
CA CYS A 97 -14.69 5.41 0.83
C CYS A 97 -15.53 5.77 -0.38
N VAL A 98 -14.90 6.09 -1.51
CA VAL A 98 -15.59 6.16 -2.81
C VAL A 98 -15.91 4.75 -3.28
N VAL A 99 -17.04 4.58 -3.96
CA VAL A 99 -17.44 3.30 -4.54
C VAL A 99 -17.02 3.26 -6.02
N ILE A 100 -16.26 2.25 -6.41
CA ILE A 100 -15.96 1.92 -7.80
C ILE A 100 -16.70 0.65 -8.16
N HIS A 101 -17.43 0.65 -9.27
CA HIS A 101 -18.10 -0.54 -9.80
C HIS A 101 -17.27 -1.12 -10.93
N ALA A 102 -16.63 -2.26 -10.68
CA ALA A 102 -15.81 -2.96 -11.65
C ALA A 102 -16.59 -4.13 -12.26
N ARG A 103 -16.50 -4.27 -13.59
CA ARG A 103 -17.07 -5.39 -14.33
C ARG A 103 -16.03 -5.94 -15.30
N GLU A 104 -15.75 -7.22 -15.20
CA GLU A 104 -14.81 -7.92 -16.07
C GLU A 104 -15.53 -8.86 -17.03
N TYR A 105 -15.12 -8.83 -18.28
CA TYR A 105 -15.64 -9.66 -19.34
C TYR A 105 -14.51 -10.43 -20.03
N GLU A 106 -14.67 -11.74 -20.17
CA GLU A 106 -13.79 -12.61 -20.95
C GLU A 106 -14.54 -13.08 -22.21
N ASN A 107 -13.98 -12.82 -23.39
CA ASN A 107 -14.62 -13.09 -24.68
C ASN A 107 -16.07 -12.54 -24.80
N GLY A 108 -16.38 -11.48 -24.05
CA GLY A 108 -17.68 -10.83 -24.00
C GLY A 108 -18.67 -11.41 -22.98
N GLU A 109 -18.29 -12.46 -22.24
CA GLU A 109 -19.07 -13.01 -21.13
C GLU A 109 -18.67 -12.33 -19.82
N LEU A 110 -19.64 -11.90 -19.02
CA LEU A 110 -19.38 -11.28 -17.71
C LEU A 110 -18.87 -12.35 -16.74
N VAL A 111 -17.65 -12.19 -16.25
CA VAL A 111 -17.00 -13.12 -15.32
C VAL A 111 -16.88 -12.57 -13.90
N GLU A 112 -16.86 -11.24 -13.75
CA GLU A 112 -16.84 -10.56 -12.45
C GLU A 112 -17.70 -9.28 -12.45
N ASP A 113 -18.38 -9.03 -11.34
CA ASP A 113 -19.17 -7.83 -11.06
C ASP A 113 -19.01 -7.46 -9.57
N THR A 114 -18.19 -6.46 -9.29
CA THR A 114 -17.69 -6.12 -7.94
C THR A 114 -17.83 -4.63 -7.63
N TYR A 115 -18.06 -4.34 -6.35
CA TYR A 115 -18.08 -2.97 -5.84
C TYR A 115 -16.93 -2.80 -4.87
N ASP A 116 -15.98 -1.97 -5.25
CA ASP A 116 -14.74 -1.72 -4.55
C ASP A 116 -14.79 -0.39 -3.79
N TRP A 117 -14.18 -0.36 -2.60
CA TRP A 117 -14.17 0.81 -1.73
C TRP A 117 -12.76 1.39 -1.59
N TYR A 118 -12.55 2.59 -2.14
CA TYR A 118 -11.26 3.28 -2.05
C TYR A 118 -11.33 4.50 -1.14
N ALA A 119 -10.29 4.71 -0.34
CA ALA A 119 -10.12 5.91 0.47
C ALA A 119 -8.79 6.60 0.17
N GLN A 120 -8.74 7.91 0.39
CA GLN A 120 -7.51 8.69 0.32
C GLN A 120 -7.15 9.21 1.70
N ASP A 121 -5.93 8.92 2.14
CA ASP A 121 -5.43 9.50 3.38
C ASP A 121 -4.93 10.95 3.20
N ILE A 122 -4.68 11.64 4.31
CA ILE A 122 -4.22 13.03 4.29
C ILE A 122 -2.82 13.22 3.69
N GLU A 123 -2.06 12.14 3.50
CA GLU A 123 -0.73 12.15 2.86
C GLU A 123 -0.83 11.89 1.34
N GLY A 124 -2.02 11.51 0.85
CA GLY A 124 -2.30 11.24 -0.56
C GLY A 124 -2.11 9.79 -0.98
N ASN A 125 -1.93 8.86 -0.04
CA ASN A 125 -1.96 7.43 -0.34
C ASN A 125 -3.39 6.97 -0.57
N ILE A 126 -3.55 5.96 -1.43
CA ILE A 126 -4.83 5.36 -1.76
C ILE A 126 -4.91 3.99 -1.12
N TRP A 127 -5.99 3.78 -0.39
CA TRP A 127 -6.25 2.58 0.39
C TRP A 127 -7.44 1.84 -0.20
N TYR A 128 -7.31 0.54 -0.34
CA TYR A 128 -8.38 -0.37 -0.73
C TYR A 128 -9.02 -0.99 0.52
N PHE A 129 -10.33 -0.85 0.66
CA PHE A 129 -11.11 -1.29 1.83
C PHE A 129 -11.98 -2.53 1.52
N GLY A 130 -11.72 -3.19 0.40
CA GLY A 130 -12.46 -4.35 -0.09
C GLY A 130 -13.64 -4.00 -0.98
#